data_AF-Q4Z8R1-F1
#
_entry.id   AF-Q4Z8R1-F1
#
_cell.length_a   1.000
_cell.length_b   1.000
_cell.length_c   1.000
_cell.angle_alpha   90.00
_cell.angle_beta   90.00
_cell.angle_gamma   90.00
#
_symmetry.space_group_name_H-M   'P 1'
#
loop_
_entity.id
_entity.type
_entity.pdbx_description
1 polymer ?
#
loop_
_entity_poly.entity_id
_entity_poly.type
_entity_poly.pdbx_seq_one_letter_code
_entity_poly.pdbx_strand_id
1 'polypeptide(L)'
;VGTGYGRVNVPFADRTITEIACHARGANFMVGPRVRTILDMGGQDCKVIRCDECGKVLNFIMNDKCAAGTGRGMEVIADVLSVPIEDIGRRSFEIDEEPPPVSNVCTVFAKSEATSLLRAGWSVDRVLAAYCAAMAQRVAGLIERMEVEPDFFVTGGIAKN
;
A
#
# COMPACT_ATOMS: atom_id res chain seq x y z
N VAL A 1 -6.41 23.00 8.93
CA VAL A 1 -5.16 22.45 8.32
C VAL A 1 -5.53 21.71 7.06
N GLY A 2 -4.92 22.02 5.92
CA GLY A 2 -5.04 21.27 4.66
C GLY A 2 -3.84 20.35 4.46
N THR A 3 -4.08 19.11 4.04
CA THR A 3 -3.05 18.10 3.76
C THR A 3 -3.43 17.23 2.55
N GLY A 4 -2.60 16.26 2.19
CA GLY A 4 -2.76 15.43 1.00
C GLY A 4 -2.28 16.09 -0.29
N TYR A 5 -2.49 15.39 -1.40
CA TYR A 5 -2.16 15.85 -2.75
C TYR A 5 -2.82 17.19 -3.09
N GLY A 6 -4.11 17.32 -2.79
CA GLY A 6 -4.91 18.51 -3.09
C GLY A 6 -4.78 19.66 -2.09
N ARG A 7 -3.85 19.61 -1.12
CA ARG A 7 -3.78 20.58 0.00
C ARG A 7 -3.70 22.05 -0.41
N VAL A 8 -3.12 22.34 -1.57
CA VAL A 8 -3.00 23.70 -2.12
C VAL A 8 -4.32 24.24 -2.69
N ASN A 9 -5.30 23.36 -2.93
CA ASN A 9 -6.62 23.69 -3.46
C ASN A 9 -7.66 23.85 -2.33
N VAL A 10 -7.22 24.00 -1.07
CA VAL A 10 -8.07 24.13 0.12
C VAL A 10 -7.92 25.57 0.67
N PRO A 11 -8.56 26.58 0.04
CA PRO A 11 -8.30 28.00 0.35
C PRO A 11 -8.77 28.43 1.74
N PHE A 12 -9.63 27.63 2.39
CA PHE A 12 -10.16 27.89 3.72
C PHE A 12 -9.29 27.28 4.85
N ALA A 13 -8.18 26.61 4.54
CA ALA A 13 -7.31 26.05 5.55
C ALA A 13 -6.36 27.11 6.14
N ASP A 14 -6.31 27.21 7.48
CA ASP A 14 -5.41 28.16 8.16
C ASP A 14 -3.92 27.88 7.92
N ARG A 15 -3.59 26.61 7.66
CA ARG A 15 -2.23 26.10 7.47
C ARG A 15 -2.24 24.94 6.49
N THR A 16 -1.18 24.85 5.69
CA THR A 16 -0.94 23.76 4.74
C THR A 16 0.24 22.93 5.20
N ILE A 17 0.02 21.63 5.43
CA ILE A 17 1.05 20.70 5.95
C ILE A 17 1.11 19.48 5.03
N THR A 18 2.32 18.95 4.80
CA THR A 18 2.51 17.77 3.95
C THR A 18 1.84 16.55 4.57
N GLU A 19 1.30 15.67 3.74
CA GLU A 19 0.70 14.41 4.21
C GLU A 19 1.72 13.53 4.93
N ILE A 20 2.98 13.55 4.50
CA ILE A 20 4.09 12.83 5.15
C ILE A 20 4.20 13.24 6.62
N ALA A 21 4.19 14.55 6.91
CA ALA A 21 4.25 15.05 8.28
C ALA A 21 2.97 14.72 9.06
N CYS A 22 1.80 14.81 8.42
CA CYS A 22 0.53 14.45 9.04
C CYS A 22 0.44 12.95 9.37
N HIS A 23 0.90 12.05 8.49
CA HIS A 23 0.93 10.60 8.74
C HIS A 23 1.92 10.24 9.85
N ALA A 24 3.14 10.81 9.85
CA ALA A 24 4.10 10.59 10.94
C ALA A 24 3.54 11.06 12.30
N ARG A 25 2.96 12.25 12.34
CA ARG A 25 2.35 12.80 13.57
C ARG A 25 1.13 11.99 14.01
N GLY A 26 0.30 11.57 13.07
CA GLY A 26 -0.89 10.76 13.32
C GLY A 26 -0.52 9.37 13.86
N ALA A 27 0.44 8.69 13.25
CA ALA A 27 0.95 7.42 13.72
C ALA A 27 1.51 7.53 15.15
N ASN A 28 2.37 8.52 15.41
CA ASN A 28 2.92 8.78 16.73
C ASN A 28 1.82 9.04 17.78
N PHE A 29 0.77 9.76 17.41
CA PHE A 29 -0.39 9.99 18.29
C PHE A 29 -1.20 8.71 18.55
N MET A 30 -1.39 7.86 17.54
CA MET A 30 -2.23 6.65 17.64
C MET A 30 -1.56 5.51 18.40
N VAL A 31 -0.29 5.22 18.11
CA VAL A 31 0.43 4.05 18.66
C VAL A 31 1.53 4.43 19.67
N GLY A 32 1.75 5.73 19.88
CA GLY A 32 2.68 6.25 20.87
C GLY A 32 4.09 6.55 20.35
N PRO A 33 4.96 7.08 21.21
CA PRO A 33 6.26 7.66 20.83
C PRO A 33 7.32 6.63 20.43
N ARG A 34 6.99 5.33 20.48
CA ARG A 34 7.91 4.27 20.04
C ARG A 34 7.92 4.06 18.54
N VAL A 35 6.85 4.43 17.80
CA VAL A 35 6.81 4.25 16.34
C VAL A 35 7.99 4.96 15.68
N ARG A 36 8.73 4.22 14.84
CA ARG A 36 9.88 4.75 14.08
C ARG A 36 9.69 4.69 12.59
N THR A 37 8.91 3.72 12.12
CA THR A 37 8.68 3.51 10.69
C THR A 37 7.19 3.49 10.39
N ILE A 38 6.76 4.33 9.45
CA ILE A 38 5.39 4.37 8.95
C ILE A 38 5.41 3.98 7.47
N LEU A 39 4.53 3.05 7.10
CA LEU A 39 4.21 2.75 5.71
C LEU A 39 2.83 3.34 5.39
N ASP A 40 2.78 4.36 4.53
CA ASP A 40 1.54 4.91 4.00
C ASP A 40 1.24 4.28 2.65
N MET A 41 0.20 3.45 2.60
CA MET A 41 -0.25 2.75 1.40
C MET A 41 -1.51 3.42 0.82
N GLY A 42 -1.27 4.37 -0.09
CA GLY A 42 -2.31 5.14 -0.76
C GLY A 42 -2.84 4.49 -2.04
N GLY A 43 -3.77 5.21 -2.69
CA GLY A 43 -4.35 4.77 -3.96
C GLY A 43 -3.39 4.91 -5.14
N GLN A 44 -2.59 5.98 -5.18
CA GLN A 44 -1.74 6.30 -6.34
C GLN A 44 -0.25 6.22 -6.04
N ASP A 45 0.13 6.28 -4.77
CA ASP A 45 1.49 6.21 -4.31
C ASP A 45 1.60 5.36 -3.04
N CYS A 46 2.83 5.01 -2.69
CA CYS A 46 3.17 4.46 -1.38
C CYS A 46 4.42 5.15 -0.83
N LYS A 47 4.46 5.31 0.49
CA LYS A 47 5.51 6.06 1.18
C LYS A 47 6.00 5.28 2.37
N VAL A 48 7.31 5.26 2.58
CA VAL A 48 7.92 4.77 3.81
C VAL A 48 8.53 5.98 4.49
N ILE A 49 8.18 6.21 5.75
CA ILE A 49 8.48 7.42 6.50
C ILE A 49 9.16 7.03 7.80
N ARG A 50 10.32 7.63 8.09
CA ARG A 50 10.96 7.55 9.40
C ARG A 50 10.65 8.78 10.23
N CYS A 51 10.37 8.60 11.51
CA CYS A 51 10.14 9.70 12.44
C CYS A 51 10.86 9.53 13.77
N ASP A 52 11.04 10.64 14.48
CA ASP A 52 11.52 10.64 15.87
C ASP A 52 10.40 10.33 16.88
N GLU A 53 10.74 10.33 18.17
CA GLU A 53 9.81 10.11 19.29
C GLU A 53 8.66 11.13 19.36
N CYS A 54 8.82 12.29 18.73
CA CYS A 54 7.81 13.34 18.66
C CYS A 54 6.96 13.25 17.37
N GLY A 55 7.22 12.26 16.51
CA GLY A 55 6.54 12.12 15.21
C GLY A 55 7.00 13.13 14.17
N LYS A 56 8.18 13.75 14.35
CA LYS A 56 8.80 14.61 13.34
C LYS A 56 9.50 13.72 12.31
N VAL A 57 9.26 14.00 11.03
CA VAL A 57 9.85 13.24 9.92
C VAL A 57 11.36 13.45 9.90
N LEU A 58 12.11 12.34 9.91
CA LEU A 58 13.56 12.30 9.77
C LEU A 58 13.98 12.04 8.33
N ASN A 59 13.32 11.08 7.68
CA ASN A 59 13.57 10.72 6.29
C ASN A 59 12.30 10.10 5.70
N PHE A 60 12.17 10.09 4.37
CA PHE A 60 11.12 9.35 3.69
C PHE A 60 11.56 8.95 2.29
N ILE A 61 10.97 7.86 1.79
CA ILE A 61 11.04 7.44 0.39
C ILE A 61 9.63 7.19 -0.10
N MET A 62 9.41 7.39 -1.41
CA MET A 62 8.10 7.15 -2.02
C MET A 62 8.22 6.55 -3.41
N ASN A 63 7.18 5.83 -3.80
CA ASN A 63 6.93 5.42 -5.17
C ASN A 63 5.61 6.06 -5.63
N ASP A 64 5.72 7.04 -6.52
CA ASP A 64 4.61 7.88 -7.03
C ASP A 64 4.41 7.78 -8.55
N LYS A 65 5.30 7.10 -9.25
CA LYS A 65 5.28 6.98 -10.72
C LYS A 65 4.65 5.68 -11.21
N CYS A 66 4.43 4.71 -10.32
CA CYS A 66 4.02 3.36 -10.70
C CYS A 66 2.81 2.89 -9.88
N ALA A 67 1.79 2.38 -10.58
CA ALA A 67 0.62 1.77 -9.96
C ALA A 67 0.89 0.38 -9.35
N ALA A 68 2.03 -0.24 -9.68
CA ALA A 68 2.45 -1.48 -9.04
C ALA A 68 2.88 -1.17 -7.60
N GLY A 69 2.25 -1.84 -6.63
CA GLY A 69 2.47 -1.58 -5.21
C GLY A 69 1.61 -0.44 -4.64
N THR A 70 0.50 -0.07 -5.28
CA THR A 70 -0.45 0.95 -4.78
C THR A 70 -1.90 0.47 -4.91
N GLY A 71 -2.85 1.21 -4.33
CA GLY A 71 -4.27 0.84 -4.34
C GLY A 71 -4.85 0.77 -5.76
N ARG A 72 -4.30 1.54 -6.70
CA ARG A 72 -4.69 1.47 -8.12
C ARG A 72 -4.38 0.12 -8.73
N GLY A 73 -3.31 -0.54 -8.31
CA GLY A 73 -3.01 -1.92 -8.68
C GLY A 73 -4.10 -2.89 -8.20
N MET A 74 -4.49 -2.74 -6.92
CA MET A 74 -5.56 -3.53 -6.30
C MET A 74 -6.89 -3.34 -7.04
N GLU A 75 -7.29 -2.10 -7.36
CA GLU A 75 -8.50 -1.81 -8.14
C GLU A 75 -8.50 -2.53 -9.49
N VAL A 76 -7.38 -2.50 -10.23
CA VAL A 76 -7.29 -3.14 -11.54
C VAL A 76 -7.48 -4.65 -11.44
N ILE A 77 -6.94 -5.29 -10.40
CA ILE A 77 -7.12 -6.73 -10.19
C ILE A 77 -8.52 -7.07 -9.67
N ALA A 78 -9.07 -6.24 -8.78
CA ALA A 78 -10.46 -6.34 -8.33
C ALA A 78 -11.42 -6.38 -9.54
N ASP A 79 -11.27 -5.44 -10.47
CA ASP A 79 -12.07 -5.35 -11.69
C ASP A 79 -11.91 -6.58 -12.59
N VAL A 80 -10.67 -7.05 -12.79
CA VAL A 80 -10.36 -8.23 -13.64
C VAL A 80 -11.01 -9.49 -13.09
N LEU A 81 -11.02 -9.64 -11.76
CA LEU A 81 -11.55 -10.81 -11.09
C LEU A 81 -13.04 -10.65 -10.70
N SER A 82 -13.62 -9.48 -10.96
CA SER A 82 -15.00 -9.12 -10.57
C SER A 82 -15.26 -9.34 -9.08
N VAL A 83 -14.32 -8.89 -8.24
CA VAL A 83 -14.39 -8.98 -6.78
C VAL A 83 -14.39 -7.55 -6.20
N PRO A 84 -15.26 -7.25 -5.22
CA PRO A 84 -15.15 -5.98 -4.49
C PRO A 84 -13.77 -5.82 -3.88
N ILE A 85 -13.17 -4.63 -3.97
CA ILE A 85 -11.81 -4.39 -3.48
C ILE A 85 -11.69 -4.68 -1.97
N GLU A 86 -12.79 -4.49 -1.22
CA GLU A 86 -12.88 -4.74 0.21
C GLU A 86 -12.84 -6.23 0.57
N ASP A 87 -13.17 -7.11 -0.38
CA ASP A 87 -13.18 -8.56 -0.18
C ASP A 87 -11.83 -9.22 -0.48
N ILE A 88 -10.88 -8.51 -1.11
CA ILE A 88 -9.64 -9.09 -1.60
C ILE A 88 -8.85 -9.77 -0.48
N GLY A 89 -8.64 -9.08 0.64
CA GLY A 89 -7.80 -9.57 1.73
C GLY A 89 -8.34 -10.87 2.30
N ARG A 90 -9.60 -10.85 2.76
CA ARG A 90 -10.30 -12.05 3.26
C ARG A 90 -10.23 -13.20 2.25
N ARG A 91 -10.61 -12.96 0.99
CA ARG A 91 -10.65 -14.00 -0.04
C ARG A 91 -9.28 -14.51 -0.43
N SER A 92 -8.23 -13.68 -0.36
CA SER A 92 -6.85 -14.12 -0.61
C SER A 92 -6.34 -15.15 0.40
N PHE A 93 -7.00 -15.27 1.56
CA PHE A 93 -6.73 -16.32 2.56
C PHE A 93 -7.65 -17.54 2.44
N GLU A 94 -8.62 -17.54 1.52
CA GLU A 94 -9.54 -18.68 1.28
C GLU A 94 -8.90 -19.71 0.33
N ILE A 95 -7.70 -20.16 0.69
CA ILE A 95 -6.87 -21.09 -0.08
C ILE A 95 -6.18 -22.09 0.85
N ASP A 96 -5.89 -23.29 0.33
CA ASP A 96 -5.20 -24.33 1.10
C ASP A 96 -3.68 -24.11 1.18
N GLU A 97 -3.08 -23.55 0.12
CA GLU A 97 -1.64 -23.34 -0.02
C GLU A 97 -1.35 -22.03 -0.76
N GLU A 98 -0.40 -21.25 -0.23
CA GLU A 98 0.06 -19.99 -0.82
C GLU A 98 0.66 -20.23 -2.21
N PRO A 99 0.08 -19.65 -3.28
CA PRO A 99 0.61 -19.81 -4.64
C PRO A 99 1.86 -18.94 -4.86
N PRO A 100 2.67 -19.26 -5.90
CA PRO A 100 3.71 -18.33 -6.34
C PRO A 100 3.08 -16.99 -6.77
N PRO A 101 3.77 -15.87 -6.52
CA PRO A 101 3.28 -14.55 -6.88
C PRO A 101 3.23 -14.39 -8.41
N VAL A 102 2.26 -13.62 -8.89
CA VAL A 102 2.29 -13.09 -10.26
C VAL A 102 3.37 -12.01 -10.41
N SER A 103 3.58 -11.51 -11.63
CA SER A 103 4.47 -10.40 -11.91
C SER A 103 4.19 -9.19 -11.02
N ASN A 104 5.21 -8.74 -10.28
CA ASN A 104 5.15 -7.55 -9.41
C ASN A 104 5.79 -6.30 -10.05
N VAL A 105 6.21 -6.39 -11.31
CA VAL A 105 6.93 -5.33 -12.03
C VAL A 105 5.97 -4.26 -12.57
N CYS A 106 4.86 -4.68 -13.15
CA CYS A 106 3.88 -3.79 -13.79
C CYS A 106 2.47 -4.35 -13.64
N THR A 107 1.52 -3.50 -13.24
CA THR A 107 0.10 -3.87 -13.08
C THR A 107 -0.50 -4.43 -14.38
N VAL A 108 -0.05 -3.97 -15.56
CA VAL A 108 -0.52 -4.49 -16.86
C VAL A 108 -0.11 -5.95 -17.07
N PHE A 109 1.12 -6.30 -16.69
CA PHE A 109 1.60 -7.68 -16.78
C PHE A 109 0.95 -8.56 -15.72
N ALA A 110 0.84 -8.07 -14.48
CA ALA A 110 0.10 -8.75 -13.42
C ALA A 110 -1.34 -9.09 -13.84
N LYS A 111 -2.05 -8.13 -14.46
CA LYS A 111 -3.41 -8.34 -15.01
C LYS A 111 -3.44 -9.40 -16.10
N SER A 112 -2.48 -9.36 -17.02
CA SER A 112 -2.40 -10.30 -18.13
C SER A 112 -2.14 -11.72 -17.64
N GLU A 113 -1.25 -11.86 -16.66
CA GLU A 113 -0.93 -13.12 -15.99
C GLU A 113 -2.11 -13.65 -15.16
N ALA A 114 -2.75 -12.80 -14.34
CA ALA A 114 -3.96 -13.15 -13.58
C ALA A 114 -5.09 -13.68 -14.50
N THR A 115 -5.33 -13.02 -15.62
CA THR A 115 -6.31 -13.47 -16.63
C THR A 115 -5.93 -14.83 -17.22
N SER A 116 -4.63 -15.08 -17.39
CA SER A 116 -4.13 -16.34 -17.93
C SER A 116 -4.27 -17.49 -16.93
N LEU A 117 -4.01 -17.23 -15.63
CA LEU A 117 -4.22 -18.19 -14.55
C LEU A 117 -5.70 -18.58 -14.39
N LEU A 118 -6.61 -17.61 -14.47
CA LEU A 118 -8.05 -17.90 -14.49
C LEU A 118 -8.43 -18.82 -15.66
N ARG A 119 -7.90 -18.56 -16.86
CA ARG A 119 -8.14 -19.42 -18.05
C ARG A 119 -7.52 -20.81 -17.88
N ALA A 120 -6.45 -20.93 -17.10
CA ALA A 120 -5.84 -22.21 -16.73
C ALA A 120 -6.61 -22.96 -15.62
N GLY A 121 -7.74 -22.41 -15.15
CA GLY A 121 -8.61 -23.06 -14.18
C GLY A 121 -8.29 -22.75 -12.72
N TRP A 122 -7.42 -21.76 -12.44
CA TRP A 122 -7.22 -21.31 -11.06
C TRP A 122 -8.49 -20.65 -10.53
N SER A 123 -8.80 -20.90 -9.25
CA SER A 123 -9.88 -20.18 -8.58
C SER A 123 -9.53 -18.70 -8.44
N VAL A 124 -10.56 -17.86 -8.34
CA VAL A 124 -10.40 -16.41 -8.11
C VAL A 124 -9.57 -16.14 -6.85
N ASP A 125 -9.85 -16.87 -5.77
CA ASP A 125 -9.17 -16.71 -4.47
C ASP A 125 -7.68 -17.03 -4.57
N ARG A 126 -7.33 -18.06 -5.35
CA ARG A 126 -5.92 -18.39 -5.62
C ARG A 126 -5.21 -17.32 -6.44
N VAL A 127 -5.88 -16.70 -7.41
CA VAL A 127 -5.29 -15.59 -8.18
C VAL A 127 -5.16 -14.33 -7.32
N LEU A 128 -6.12 -14.08 -6.42
CA LEU A 128 -6.03 -12.99 -5.44
C LEU A 128 -4.84 -13.16 -4.51
N ALA A 129 -4.64 -14.36 -3.94
CA ALA A 129 -3.48 -14.69 -3.12
C ALA A 129 -2.16 -14.41 -3.85
N ALA A 130 -2.03 -14.91 -5.08
CA ALA A 130 -0.84 -14.68 -5.90
C ALA A 130 -0.57 -13.18 -6.15
N TYR A 131 -1.62 -12.36 -6.31
CA TYR A 131 -1.47 -10.92 -6.45
C TYR A 131 -1.13 -10.20 -5.14
N CYS A 132 -1.76 -10.58 -4.03
CA CYS A 132 -1.43 -10.06 -2.70
C CYS A 132 0.04 -10.34 -2.34
N ALA A 133 0.54 -11.54 -2.64
CA ALA A 133 1.95 -11.89 -2.48
C ALA A 133 2.87 -11.01 -3.36
N ALA A 134 2.51 -10.81 -4.63
CA ALA A 134 3.25 -9.94 -5.55
C ALA A 134 3.32 -8.49 -5.03
N MET A 135 2.20 -7.98 -4.50
CA MET A 135 2.10 -6.65 -3.90
C MET A 135 2.95 -6.51 -2.65
N ALA A 136 2.87 -7.48 -1.74
CA ALA A 136 3.68 -7.50 -0.52
C ALA A 136 5.18 -7.50 -0.84
N GLN A 137 5.62 -8.30 -1.81
CA GLN A 137 7.02 -8.32 -2.26
C GLN A 137 7.46 -6.98 -2.85
N ARG A 138 6.60 -6.32 -3.65
CA ARG A 138 6.90 -5.02 -4.24
C ARG A 138 7.09 -3.95 -3.16
N VAL A 139 6.23 -3.97 -2.15
CA VAL A 139 6.27 -3.03 -1.02
C VAL A 139 7.47 -3.31 -0.12
N ALA A 140 7.78 -4.59 0.16
CA ALA A 140 8.96 -4.99 0.90
C ALA A 140 10.25 -4.46 0.24
N GLY A 141 10.38 -4.59 -1.08
CA GLY A 141 11.53 -4.05 -1.80
C GLY A 141 11.63 -2.52 -1.76
N LEU A 142 10.52 -1.79 -1.55
CA LEU A 142 10.59 -0.35 -1.26
C LEU A 142 11.10 -0.11 0.16
N ILE A 143 10.55 -0.83 1.13
CA ILE A 143 10.90 -0.74 2.54
C ILE A 143 12.40 -1.01 2.75
N GLU A 144 12.96 -2.04 2.11
CA GLU A 144 14.37 -2.44 2.20
C GLU A 144 15.36 -1.37 1.72
N ARG A 145 14.91 -0.38 0.93
CA ARG A 145 15.74 0.75 0.51
C ARG A 145 15.95 1.77 1.62
N MET A 146 15.29 1.59 2.76
CA MET A 146 15.45 2.38 3.96
C MET A 146 15.72 1.47 5.15
N GLU A 147 16.50 1.97 6.10
CA GLU A 147 16.72 1.27 7.37
C GLU A 147 15.39 1.23 8.16
N VAL A 148 14.81 0.04 8.28
CA VAL A 148 13.60 -0.20 9.04
C VAL A 148 13.94 -0.31 10.51
N GLU A 149 13.27 0.50 11.31
CA GLU A 149 13.33 0.38 12.76
C GLU A 149 12.08 -0.33 13.30
N PRO A 150 12.21 -1.10 14.40
CA PRO A 150 11.07 -1.67 15.12
C PRO A 150 10.01 -0.61 15.50
N ASP A 151 8.82 -1.10 15.87
CA ASP A 151 7.60 -0.28 16.00
C ASP A 151 7.20 0.35 14.65
N PHE A 152 6.69 -0.54 13.79
CA PHE A 152 6.25 -0.27 12.42
C PHE A 152 4.72 -0.08 12.37
N PHE A 153 4.25 0.95 11.67
CA PHE A 153 2.82 1.25 11.57
C PHE A 153 2.39 1.43 10.11
N VAL A 154 1.29 0.78 9.71
CA VAL A 154 0.74 0.91 8.36
C VAL A 154 -0.47 1.84 8.38
N THR A 155 -0.50 2.77 7.44
CA THR A 155 -1.57 3.74 7.22
C THR A 155 -2.01 3.74 5.76
N GLY A 156 -3.03 4.52 5.43
CA GLY A 156 -3.57 4.60 4.07
C GLY A 156 -4.71 3.61 3.83
N GLY A 157 -5.32 3.68 2.65
CA GLY A 157 -6.52 2.90 2.32
C GLY A 157 -6.27 1.40 2.25
N ILE A 158 -5.11 0.99 1.72
CA ILE A 158 -4.76 -0.43 1.57
C ILE A 158 -4.54 -1.10 2.93
N ALA A 159 -4.26 -0.35 4.00
CA ALA A 159 -4.11 -0.89 5.36
C ALA A 159 -5.37 -1.61 5.89
N LYS A 160 -6.50 -1.47 5.20
CA LYS A 160 -7.78 -2.14 5.50
C LYS A 160 -7.94 -3.50 4.81
N ASN A 161 -7.01 -3.86 3.92
CA ASN A 161 -6.96 -5.13 3.22
C ASN A 161 -6.45 -6.24 4.15
#